data_AF-A0AAD3CTD1-F1
#
_entry.id   AF-A0AAD3CTD1-F1
#
_cell.length_a   1.000
_cell.length_b   1.000
_cell.length_c   1.000
_cell.angle_alpha   90.00
_cell.angle_beta   90.00
_cell.angle_gamma   90.00
#
_symmetry.space_group_name_H-M   'P 1'
#
loop_
_entity.id
_entity.type
_entity.pdbx_description
1 polymer ?
#
loop_
_entity_poly.entity_id
_entity_poly.type
_entity_poly.pdbx_seq_one_letter_code
_entity_poly.pdbx_strand_id
1 'polypeptide(L)'
;MAIVQKPQKKATFLKSKLFLLLPLACILIVLSISIQRDEEPKKDSAKQRSSQGISTGDDETKERSDCVENTNPSPPTESTEESTQQDFREVALKTGTDKVAGYSGLEECLKDPNKCVANMKDAMREECRPWGHFYDTIYNRWLKPYSALDSERIQFLEIGHYQGKGFTSYSNYLPTAELHSMEISCLPAGPRSEGKWPEEWGNFAKNNPNYEALRAANRLHCGDASQYEFLKETWEKYMKREDAPPLKVVVDDGAHLAEQMAMSLFFWIPRIEPGGILVMEDIQPTGVANPFRTHILPQVVKDLHWCGSEGVQDFLCFPSIQPFIHAVHCEMHICVFVRNSKPSTEPSRENSITPANAFTNAQTCLFGPHEQEPK
;
A
#
# COMPACT_ATOMS: atom_id res chain seq x y z
N MET A 1 -13.47 33.33 -41.71
CA MET A 1 -14.48 32.90 -42.70
C MET A 1 -14.36 31.39 -42.89
N ALA A 2 -15.45 30.66 -42.62
CA ALA A 2 -15.80 29.25 -42.94
C ALA A 2 -14.73 28.16 -42.70
N ILE A 3 -14.76 27.34 -41.64
CA ILE A 3 -15.74 26.31 -41.22
C ILE A 3 -16.23 25.42 -42.38
N VAL A 4 -15.72 24.18 -42.43
CA VAL A 4 -16.44 23.04 -43.01
C VAL A 4 -16.31 21.86 -42.04
N GLN A 5 -17.38 21.66 -41.26
CA GLN A 5 -17.60 20.48 -40.42
C GLN A 5 -18.10 19.32 -41.29
N LYS A 6 -17.58 18.11 -41.07
CA LYS A 6 -18.12 16.86 -41.64
C LYS A 6 -19.28 16.33 -40.78
N PRO A 7 -20.32 15.71 -41.38
CA PRO A 7 -21.56 15.40 -40.69
C PRO A 7 -21.47 14.13 -39.82
N GLN A 8 -22.00 14.24 -38.60
CA GLN A 8 -22.35 13.11 -37.75
C GLN A 8 -23.54 12.33 -38.32
N LYS A 9 -23.38 11.01 -38.46
CA LYS A 9 -24.50 10.10 -38.75
C LYS A 9 -25.32 9.90 -37.48
N LYS A 10 -26.59 10.30 -37.53
CA LYS A 10 -27.60 10.00 -36.51
C LYS A 10 -28.03 8.54 -36.64
N ALA A 11 -27.77 7.72 -35.62
CA ALA A 11 -28.39 6.42 -35.46
C ALA A 11 -29.77 6.60 -34.80
N THR A 12 -30.82 6.30 -35.55
CA THR A 12 -32.21 6.23 -35.08
C THR A 12 -32.42 4.95 -34.30
N PHE A 13 -32.58 5.05 -32.98
CA PHE A 13 -32.98 3.94 -32.12
C PHE A 13 -34.50 3.74 -32.24
N LEU A 14 -34.90 2.66 -32.92
CA LEU A 14 -36.29 2.20 -32.97
C LEU A 14 -36.67 1.59 -31.61
N LYS A 15 -37.72 2.13 -31.00
CA LYS A 15 -38.44 1.52 -29.88
C LYS A 15 -39.26 0.34 -30.41
N SER A 16 -38.91 -0.91 -30.07
CA SER A 16 -39.87 -2.02 -30.11
C SER A 16 -40.25 -2.43 -28.69
N LYS A 17 -41.49 -2.11 -28.32
CA LYS A 17 -42.22 -2.80 -27.26
C LYS A 17 -42.44 -4.23 -27.72
N LEU A 18 -41.98 -5.21 -26.94
CA LEU A 18 -42.47 -6.58 -27.05
C LEU A 18 -42.79 -7.11 -25.66
N PHE A 19 -44.08 -7.38 -25.49
CA PHE A 19 -44.69 -8.09 -24.38
C PHE A 19 -44.05 -9.48 -24.22
N LEU A 20 -43.68 -9.84 -23.00
CA LEU A 20 -43.62 -11.23 -22.58
C LEU A 20 -44.19 -11.32 -21.16
N LEU A 21 -45.46 -11.70 -21.12
CA LEU A 21 -46.13 -12.30 -19.98
C LEU A 21 -45.52 -13.70 -19.78
N LEU A 22 -45.01 -13.99 -18.59
CA LEU A 22 -44.87 -15.35 -18.10
C LEU A 22 -45.28 -15.43 -16.62
N PRO A 23 -45.88 -16.55 -16.20
CA PRO A 23 -46.77 -16.62 -15.05
C PRO A 23 -46.02 -16.93 -13.76
N LEU A 24 -46.54 -16.38 -12.67
CA LEU A 24 -46.40 -16.93 -11.31
C LEU A 24 -46.96 -18.35 -11.28
N ALA A 25 -46.10 -19.35 -11.04
CA ALA A 25 -46.49 -20.59 -10.38
C ALA A 25 -45.23 -21.36 -9.93
N CYS A 26 -45.33 -21.97 -8.75
CA CYS A 26 -44.49 -23.04 -8.23
C CYS A 26 -43.08 -22.64 -7.74
N ILE A 27 -42.92 -22.53 -6.42
CA ILE A 27 -42.38 -23.63 -5.58
C ILE A 27 -42.47 -23.17 -4.11
N LEU A 28 -43.44 -23.75 -3.42
CA LEU A 28 -43.52 -23.84 -1.97
C LEU A 28 -43.36 -25.34 -1.69
N ILE A 29 -42.15 -25.78 -1.34
CA ILE A 29 -41.93 -27.09 -0.71
C ILE A 29 -41.07 -26.84 0.53
N VAL A 30 -41.77 -26.90 1.66
CA VAL A 30 -41.25 -27.15 3.00
C VAL A 30 -40.63 -28.54 3.00
N LEU A 31 -39.38 -28.67 3.43
CA LEU A 31 -38.92 -29.91 4.06
C LEU A 31 -37.90 -29.59 5.15
N SER A 32 -38.36 -29.83 6.36
CA SER A 32 -37.63 -29.92 7.61
C SER A 32 -36.50 -30.94 7.53
N ILE A 33 -35.30 -30.56 7.95
CA ILE A 33 -34.31 -31.51 8.47
C ILE A 33 -33.87 -30.98 9.83
N SER A 34 -34.35 -31.68 10.86
CA SER A 34 -33.79 -31.73 12.20
C SER A 34 -32.42 -32.43 12.19
N ILE A 35 -31.71 -32.35 13.33
CA ILE A 35 -30.55 -33.18 13.75
C ILE A 35 -29.21 -32.56 13.30
N GLN A 36 -28.21 -32.29 14.14
CA GLN A 36 -27.84 -32.77 15.48
C GLN A 36 -27.03 -31.68 16.22
N ARG A 37 -27.22 -31.61 17.54
CA ARG A 37 -26.27 -30.99 18.48
C ARG A 37 -24.97 -31.78 18.45
N ASP A 38 -23.84 -31.10 18.29
CA ASP A 38 -22.54 -31.63 18.69
C ASP A 38 -21.97 -30.81 19.85
N GLU A 39 -21.39 -31.57 20.76
CA GLU A 39 -21.06 -31.25 22.14
C GLU A 39 -19.81 -30.36 22.26
N GLU A 40 -19.85 -29.47 23.25
CA GLU A 40 -18.67 -28.76 23.74
C GLU A 40 -17.68 -29.73 24.40
N PRO A 41 -16.37 -29.67 24.06
CA PRO A 41 -15.36 -30.31 24.88
C PRO A 41 -15.05 -29.44 26.11
N LYS A 42 -15.35 -30.01 27.29
CA LYS A 42 -14.87 -29.57 28.60
C LYS A 42 -13.34 -29.40 28.56
N LYS A 43 -12.85 -28.18 28.83
CA LYS A 43 -11.44 -27.95 29.17
C LYS A 43 -11.27 -28.11 30.67
N ASP A 44 -10.59 -29.18 31.04
CA ASP A 44 -10.10 -29.42 32.38
C ASP A 44 -9.07 -28.37 32.80
N SER A 45 -9.33 -27.82 33.98
CA SER A 45 -8.46 -26.96 34.75
C SER A 45 -7.27 -27.75 35.29
N ALA A 46 -6.08 -27.60 34.71
CA ALA A 46 -4.82 -28.04 35.29
C ALA A 46 -4.08 -26.84 35.91
N LYS A 47 -4.15 -26.82 37.24
CA LYS A 47 -3.49 -25.92 38.17
C LYS A 47 -2.04 -26.39 38.30
N GLN A 48 -1.06 -25.64 37.81
CA GLN A 48 0.34 -25.91 38.11
C GLN A 48 1.03 -24.67 38.70
N ARG A 49 1.25 -24.76 40.01
CA ARG A 49 2.15 -23.91 40.79
C ARG A 49 3.58 -24.14 40.32
N SER A 50 4.33 -23.07 40.15
CA SER A 50 5.79 -23.09 40.25
C SER A 50 6.27 -21.71 40.69
N SER A 51 6.47 -21.60 42.00
CA SER A 51 7.21 -20.54 42.66
C SER A 51 8.70 -20.76 42.45
N GLN A 52 9.38 -19.85 41.76
CA GLN A 52 10.82 -19.67 41.89
C GLN A 52 11.13 -18.18 41.99
N GLY A 53 11.71 -17.81 43.13
CA GLY A 53 12.10 -16.45 43.46
C GLY A 53 13.27 -15.99 42.62
N ILE A 54 13.24 -14.71 42.24
CA ILE A 54 14.37 -14.01 41.68
C ILE A 54 14.84 -13.01 42.74
N SER A 55 16.06 -13.27 43.18
CA SER A 55 16.89 -12.47 44.06
C SER A 55 17.05 -11.05 43.53
N THR A 56 16.72 -10.07 44.36
CA THR A 56 17.13 -8.68 44.24
C THR A 56 18.62 -8.58 44.57
N GLY A 57 19.44 -8.35 43.55
CA GLY A 57 20.83 -7.95 43.71
C GLY A 57 20.97 -6.48 43.31
N ASP A 58 20.98 -5.62 44.31
CA ASP A 58 21.66 -4.33 44.27
C ASP A 58 23.14 -4.59 43.91
N ASP A 59 23.75 -3.82 42.99
CA ASP A 59 24.95 -3.03 43.30
C ASP A 59 25.53 -2.28 42.08
N GLU A 60 26.22 -1.20 42.41
CA GLU A 60 27.29 -0.51 41.67
C GLU A 60 26.93 0.41 40.49
N THR A 61 26.57 1.63 40.89
CA THR A 61 27.07 2.87 40.30
C THR A 61 28.59 2.81 40.03
N LYS A 62 29.00 2.96 38.76
CA LYS A 62 30.39 3.25 38.40
C LYS A 62 30.46 4.50 37.55
N GLU A 63 30.88 5.58 38.20
CA GLU A 63 31.46 6.76 37.57
C GLU A 63 32.55 6.34 36.57
N ARG A 64 32.49 6.86 35.35
CA ARG A 64 33.65 6.87 34.45
C ARG A 64 33.89 8.30 34.02
N SER A 65 34.87 8.89 34.70
CA SER A 65 35.47 10.17 34.39
C SER A 65 36.41 10.04 33.18
N ASP A 66 36.44 11.12 32.40
CA ASP A 66 37.54 11.69 31.63
C ASP A 66 38.43 10.78 30.78
N CYS A 67 38.43 11.05 29.46
CA CYS A 67 39.64 11.28 28.68
C CYS A 67 39.30 12.17 27.48
N VAL A 68 39.58 13.47 27.60
CA VAL A 68 39.60 14.43 26.49
C VAL A 68 40.94 14.28 25.78
N GLU A 69 40.97 13.53 24.68
CA GLU A 69 42.14 13.49 23.79
C GLU A 69 42.09 14.67 22.80
N ASN A 70 43.05 15.59 22.98
CA ASN A 70 43.39 16.64 22.04
C ASN A 70 43.95 16.01 20.74
N THR A 71 43.15 15.96 19.68
CA THR A 71 43.61 15.59 18.34
C THR A 71 43.85 16.85 17.50
N ASN A 72 45.08 16.99 17.01
CA ASN A 72 45.46 18.05 16.08
C ASN A 72 44.64 17.96 14.79
N PRO A 73 44.19 19.08 14.20
CA PRO A 73 43.43 19.08 12.97
C PRO A 73 44.28 18.56 11.80
N SER A 74 43.86 17.46 11.22
CA SER A 74 44.37 16.94 9.95
C SER A 74 44.20 17.98 8.84
N PRO A 75 45.10 18.02 7.84
CA PRO A 75 44.97 18.89 6.68
C PRO A 75 43.63 18.68 5.96
N PRO A 76 43.08 19.72 5.29
CA PRO A 76 41.80 19.63 4.62
C PRO A 76 41.87 18.57 3.52
N THR A 77 41.15 17.47 3.75
CA THR A 77 40.90 16.42 2.79
C THR A 77 40.29 17.06 1.54
N GLU A 78 40.80 16.70 0.36
CA GLU A 78 40.22 17.09 -0.93
C GLU A 78 38.70 16.97 -0.88
N SER A 79 38.01 18.01 -1.34
CA SER A 79 36.55 18.08 -1.36
C SER A 79 36.02 16.92 -2.21
N THR A 80 35.66 15.82 -1.55
CA THR A 80 34.75 14.83 -2.10
C THR A 80 33.53 15.59 -2.58
N GLU A 81 33.30 15.60 -3.89
CA GLU A 81 32.06 16.11 -4.47
C GLU A 81 30.91 15.46 -3.70
N GLU A 82 30.24 16.23 -2.84
CA GLU A 82 29.11 15.72 -2.08
C GLU A 82 28.10 15.22 -3.10
N SER A 83 27.86 13.90 -3.08
CA SER A 83 26.85 13.25 -3.89
C SER A 83 25.53 13.99 -3.68
N THR A 84 25.12 14.77 -4.69
CA THR A 84 23.97 15.65 -4.56
C THR A 84 22.72 14.79 -4.59
N GLN A 85 22.16 14.52 -3.40
CA GLN A 85 20.84 13.92 -3.28
C GLN A 85 19.84 14.69 -4.14
N GLN A 86 19.06 13.97 -4.93
CA GLN A 86 18.07 14.56 -5.83
C GLN A 86 16.82 15.00 -5.05
N ASP A 87 16.03 15.89 -5.67
CA ASP A 87 14.69 16.26 -5.22
C ASP A 87 13.62 15.54 -6.05
N PHE A 88 12.68 14.85 -5.39
CA PHE A 88 11.69 14.03 -6.09
C PHE A 88 10.75 14.87 -6.94
N ARG A 89 10.38 16.09 -6.49
CA ARG A 89 9.49 16.97 -7.24
C ARG A 89 10.12 17.37 -8.57
N GLU A 90 11.39 17.74 -8.56
CA GLU A 90 12.11 18.12 -9.78
C GLU A 90 12.19 16.97 -10.78
N VAL A 91 12.43 15.74 -10.31
CA VAL A 91 12.46 14.54 -11.16
C VAL A 91 11.06 14.21 -11.70
N ALA A 92 10.06 14.21 -10.82
CA ALA A 92 8.68 13.84 -11.14
C ALA A 92 7.99 14.83 -12.09
N LEU A 93 8.32 16.13 -12.01
CA LEU A 93 7.83 17.13 -12.97
C LEU A 93 8.36 16.87 -14.39
N LYS A 94 9.61 16.40 -14.53
CA LYS A 94 10.23 16.11 -15.85
C LYS A 94 9.61 14.89 -16.54
N THR A 95 9.16 13.91 -15.77
CA THR A 95 8.49 12.69 -16.27
C THR A 95 6.98 12.90 -16.48
N GLY A 96 6.41 13.95 -15.90
CA GLY A 96 4.99 14.27 -15.98
C GLY A 96 4.11 13.25 -15.25
N THR A 97 4.62 12.67 -14.15
CA THR A 97 3.83 11.81 -13.26
C THR A 97 2.79 12.62 -12.49
N ASP A 98 1.64 12.03 -12.20
CA ASP A 98 0.55 12.65 -11.46
C ASP A 98 0.87 12.90 -9.98
N LYS A 99 1.81 12.12 -9.40
CA LYS A 99 2.33 12.23 -8.02
C LYS A 99 2.70 13.66 -7.58
N VAL A 100 3.02 14.54 -8.54
CA VAL A 100 3.31 15.97 -8.30
C VAL A 100 2.54 16.90 -9.25
N ALA A 101 1.59 16.39 -10.02
CA ALA A 101 0.86 17.19 -11.02
C ALA A 101 -0.02 18.27 -10.39
N GLY A 102 -0.37 18.13 -9.10
CA GLY A 102 -1.15 19.12 -8.35
C GLY A 102 -0.50 20.51 -8.39
N TYR A 103 0.84 20.60 -8.37
CA TYR A 103 1.56 21.88 -8.44
C TYR A 103 1.32 22.63 -9.75
N SER A 104 1.14 21.92 -10.87
CA SER A 104 0.95 22.56 -12.18
C SER A 104 -0.48 23.09 -12.33
N GLY A 105 -1.46 22.45 -11.68
CA GLY A 105 -2.88 22.83 -11.78
C GLY A 105 -3.36 23.80 -10.70
N LEU A 106 -2.67 23.88 -9.56
CA LEU A 106 -3.17 24.61 -8.39
C LEU A 106 -3.36 26.11 -8.67
N GLU A 107 -2.35 26.78 -9.25
CA GLU A 107 -2.42 28.22 -9.50
C GLU A 107 -3.57 28.59 -10.46
N GLU A 108 -3.75 27.82 -11.53
CA GLU A 108 -4.85 28.04 -12.49
C GLU A 108 -6.21 27.76 -11.85
N CYS A 109 -6.33 26.70 -11.05
CA CYS A 109 -7.54 26.37 -10.30
C CYS A 109 -7.93 27.46 -9.29
N LEU A 110 -6.96 28.05 -8.57
CA LEU A 110 -7.23 29.14 -7.63
C LEU A 110 -7.65 30.45 -8.33
N LYS A 111 -7.16 30.69 -9.55
CA LYS A 111 -7.55 31.86 -10.36
C LYS A 111 -8.90 31.69 -11.05
N ASP A 112 -9.22 30.48 -11.51
CA ASP A 112 -10.46 30.13 -12.19
C ASP A 112 -11.00 28.79 -11.64
N PRO A 113 -12.02 28.82 -10.77
CA PRO A 113 -12.62 27.60 -10.21
C PRO A 113 -13.13 26.58 -11.24
N ASN A 114 -13.32 26.97 -12.50
CA ASN A 114 -13.68 26.03 -13.58
C ASN A 114 -12.49 25.18 -14.06
N LYS A 115 -11.26 25.53 -13.67
CA LYS A 115 -10.04 24.74 -13.90
C LYS A 115 -9.79 23.70 -12.81
N CYS A 116 -10.49 23.81 -11.68
CA CYS A 116 -10.45 22.81 -10.62
C CYS A 116 -11.22 21.53 -11.02
N VAL A 117 -10.97 20.45 -10.28
CA VAL A 117 -11.78 19.24 -10.38
C VAL A 117 -13.21 19.56 -9.94
N ALA A 118 -14.19 19.21 -10.79
CA ALA A 118 -15.56 19.72 -10.69
C ALA A 118 -16.23 19.47 -9.32
N ASN A 119 -15.97 18.31 -8.71
CA ASN A 119 -16.50 17.93 -7.39
C ASN A 119 -15.61 18.37 -6.21
N MET A 120 -14.49 19.04 -6.47
CA MET A 120 -13.54 19.49 -5.45
C MET A 120 -13.31 21.00 -5.47
N LYS A 121 -13.97 21.77 -6.33
CA LYS A 121 -13.83 23.24 -6.43
C LYS A 121 -14.05 23.97 -5.09
N ASP A 122 -14.93 23.43 -4.24
CA ASP A 122 -15.30 23.99 -2.93
C ASP A 122 -14.56 23.28 -1.78
N ALA A 123 -13.52 22.47 -2.07
CA ALA A 123 -12.75 21.81 -1.03
C ALA A 123 -12.11 22.85 -0.11
N MET A 124 -12.21 22.59 1.20
CA MET A 124 -11.67 23.48 2.24
C MET A 124 -10.15 23.61 2.15
N ARG A 125 -9.47 22.53 1.80
CA ARG A 125 -8.03 22.54 1.49
C ARG A 125 -7.84 22.83 0.01
N GLU A 126 -7.03 23.85 -0.30
CA GLU A 126 -6.79 24.30 -1.67
C GLU A 126 -6.08 23.24 -2.51
N GLU A 127 -5.19 22.48 -1.89
CA GLU A 127 -4.44 21.39 -2.52
C GLU A 127 -5.33 20.21 -2.92
N CYS A 128 -6.57 20.12 -2.41
CA CYS A 128 -7.53 19.12 -2.87
C CYS A 128 -8.30 19.54 -4.14
N ARG A 129 -8.19 20.79 -4.58
CA ARG A 129 -8.97 21.34 -5.70
C ARG A 129 -8.44 20.97 -7.09
N PRO A 130 -7.12 21.01 -7.38
CA PRO A 130 -6.61 20.63 -8.70
C PRO A 130 -6.58 19.11 -8.90
N TRP A 131 -6.39 18.67 -10.14
CA TRP A 131 -6.11 17.25 -10.44
C TRP A 131 -4.63 16.94 -10.18
N GLY A 132 -4.34 15.73 -9.71
CA GLY A 132 -2.99 15.26 -9.35
C GLY A 132 -2.68 15.37 -7.86
N HIS A 133 -1.43 15.10 -7.50
CA HIS A 133 -1.01 14.96 -6.11
C HIS A 133 0.17 15.90 -5.76
N PHE A 134 0.55 15.85 -4.48
CA PHE A 134 1.65 16.62 -3.87
C PHE A 134 2.49 15.68 -2.99
N TYR A 135 2.90 14.52 -3.55
CA TYR A 135 3.55 13.44 -2.80
C TYR A 135 5.07 13.61 -2.64
N ASP A 136 5.66 14.65 -3.22
CA ASP A 136 7.10 14.90 -3.14
C ASP A 136 7.62 15.05 -1.71
N THR A 137 6.85 15.64 -0.80
CA THR A 137 7.27 15.80 0.60
C THR A 137 7.49 14.46 1.30
N ILE A 138 6.57 13.51 1.12
CA ILE A 138 6.70 12.18 1.72
C ILE A 138 7.79 11.36 1.02
N TYR A 139 7.91 11.46 -0.30
CA TYR A 139 8.97 10.79 -1.05
C TYR A 139 10.36 11.33 -0.73
N ASN A 140 10.54 12.65 -0.66
CA ASN A 140 11.79 13.26 -0.22
C ASN A 140 12.14 12.88 1.21
N ARG A 141 11.17 12.78 2.12
CA ARG A 141 11.45 12.37 3.50
C ARG A 141 12.04 10.96 3.58
N TRP A 142 11.47 10.02 2.85
CA TRP A 142 11.78 8.59 3.03
C TRP A 142 12.75 8.01 2.01
N LEU A 143 12.77 8.56 0.79
CA LEU A 143 13.53 7.98 -0.33
C LEU A 143 14.79 8.77 -0.68
N LYS A 144 14.94 10.01 -0.20
CA LYS A 144 16.11 10.85 -0.49
C LYS A 144 17.46 10.24 -0.09
N PRO A 145 17.59 9.45 1.01
CA PRO A 145 18.84 8.74 1.29
C PRO A 145 19.30 7.79 0.17
N TYR A 146 18.38 7.34 -0.68
CA TYR A 146 18.64 6.41 -1.79
C TYR A 146 18.72 7.12 -3.17
N SER A 147 18.66 8.46 -3.21
CA SER A 147 18.62 9.20 -4.49
C SER A 147 19.99 9.60 -5.03
N ALA A 148 21.02 9.40 -4.22
CA ALA A 148 22.42 9.64 -4.53
C ALA A 148 23.05 8.50 -5.34
N LEU A 149 24.06 8.80 -6.18
CA LEU A 149 24.71 7.81 -7.05
C LEU A 149 25.56 6.77 -6.29
N ASP A 150 26.02 7.13 -5.10
CA ASP A 150 26.81 6.31 -4.18
C ASP A 150 25.96 5.72 -3.04
N SER A 151 24.63 5.86 -3.12
CA SER A 151 23.71 5.27 -2.15
C SER A 151 23.74 3.74 -2.17
N GLU A 152 23.30 3.13 -1.06
CA GLU A 152 23.17 1.68 -1.01
C GLU A 152 22.20 1.16 -2.07
N ARG A 153 22.54 0.02 -2.67
CA ARG A 153 21.69 -0.64 -3.66
C ARG A 153 20.52 -1.32 -2.94
N ILE A 154 19.30 -0.93 -3.30
CA ILE A 154 18.06 -1.47 -2.73
C ILE A 154 17.18 -2.13 -3.79
N GLN A 155 16.25 -2.99 -3.39
CA GLN A 155 15.09 -3.32 -4.21
C GLN A 155 13.93 -2.36 -3.91
N PHE A 156 13.26 -1.94 -4.97
CA PHE A 156 12.07 -1.09 -4.96
C PHE A 156 10.96 -1.77 -5.77
N LEU A 157 9.72 -1.74 -5.28
CA LEU A 157 8.55 -2.28 -5.96
C LEU A 157 7.44 -1.25 -6.05
N GLU A 158 6.88 -1.02 -7.24
CA GLU A 158 5.63 -0.27 -7.45
C GLU A 158 4.51 -1.21 -7.90
N ILE A 159 3.40 -1.26 -7.16
CA ILE A 159 2.17 -1.94 -7.56
C ILE A 159 1.29 -0.91 -8.26
N GLY A 160 0.97 -1.12 -9.54
CA GLY A 160 0.30 -0.14 -10.39
C GLY A 160 1.30 0.53 -11.33
N HIS A 161 1.52 -0.05 -12.50
CA HIS A 161 2.42 0.52 -13.49
C HIS A 161 1.71 1.60 -14.34
N TYR A 162 0.44 1.37 -14.66
CA TYR A 162 -0.34 2.15 -15.62
C TYR A 162 0.45 2.45 -16.90
N GLN A 163 0.79 3.70 -17.21
CA GLN A 163 1.62 4.10 -18.36
C GLN A 163 3.12 4.20 -18.05
N GLY A 164 3.53 3.91 -16.81
CA GLY A 164 4.91 3.86 -16.37
C GLY A 164 5.56 5.20 -16.01
N LYS A 165 4.77 6.29 -15.90
CA LYS A 165 5.31 7.60 -15.52
C LYS A 165 5.78 7.64 -14.06
N GLY A 166 5.02 7.02 -13.15
CA GLY A 166 5.43 6.81 -11.75
C GLY A 166 6.75 6.03 -11.69
N PHE A 167 6.74 4.81 -12.22
CA PHE A 167 7.93 3.97 -12.40
C PHE A 167 9.16 4.72 -12.94
N THR A 168 8.99 5.49 -14.02
CA THR A 168 10.09 6.25 -14.65
C THR A 168 10.62 7.34 -13.71
N SER A 169 9.74 7.98 -12.94
CA SER A 169 10.13 8.97 -11.93
C SER A 169 10.99 8.33 -10.86
N TYR A 170 10.58 7.16 -10.34
CA TYR A 170 11.37 6.43 -9.36
C TYR A 170 12.70 5.94 -9.94
N SER A 171 12.73 5.44 -11.18
CA SER A 171 13.96 4.98 -11.82
C SER A 171 14.99 6.10 -11.99
N ASN A 172 14.53 7.32 -12.27
CA ASN A 172 15.41 8.49 -12.37
C ASN A 172 15.85 8.99 -10.99
N TYR A 173 14.95 8.92 -10.01
CA TYR A 173 15.18 9.39 -8.65
C TYR A 173 16.06 8.45 -7.84
N LEU A 174 16.00 7.13 -8.08
CA LEU A 174 16.71 6.07 -7.36
C LEU A 174 17.69 5.34 -8.29
N PRO A 175 18.80 5.99 -8.69
CA PRO A 175 19.64 5.53 -9.80
C PRO A 175 20.37 4.22 -9.52
N THR A 176 20.57 3.86 -8.25
CA THR A 176 21.23 2.62 -7.83
C THR A 176 20.23 1.50 -7.56
N ALA A 177 18.94 1.80 -7.44
CA ALA A 177 17.94 0.84 -7.04
C ALA A 177 17.66 -0.18 -8.14
N GLU A 178 17.27 -1.36 -7.70
CA GLU A 178 16.66 -2.38 -8.53
C GLU A 178 15.13 -2.24 -8.48
N LEU A 179 14.55 -1.70 -9.54
CA LEU A 179 13.12 -1.41 -9.58
C LEU A 179 12.32 -2.54 -10.23
N HIS A 180 11.22 -2.90 -9.58
CA HIS A 180 10.18 -3.79 -10.08
C HIS A 180 8.83 -3.08 -10.11
N SER A 181 7.94 -3.53 -10.98
CA SER A 181 6.57 -3.04 -11.06
C SER A 181 5.58 -4.18 -11.33
N MET A 182 4.35 -4.06 -10.84
CA MET A 182 3.25 -5.00 -11.07
C MET A 182 2.09 -4.32 -11.77
N GLU A 183 1.50 -4.98 -12.77
CA GLU A 183 0.40 -4.40 -13.55
C GLU A 183 -0.55 -5.44 -14.11
N ILE A 184 -1.83 -5.26 -13.84
CA ILE A 184 -2.88 -6.19 -14.30
C ILE A 184 -3.24 -5.96 -15.77
N SER A 185 -3.15 -4.71 -16.26
CA SER A 185 -3.46 -4.37 -17.65
C SER A 185 -2.45 -4.93 -18.66
N CYS A 186 -1.32 -5.47 -18.20
CA CYS A 186 -0.36 -6.13 -19.07
C CYS A 186 -0.59 -7.63 -19.28
N LEU A 187 -1.64 -8.20 -18.66
CA LEU A 187 -2.15 -9.54 -18.98
C LEU A 187 -2.62 -9.63 -20.45
N PRO A 188 -2.72 -10.86 -21.00
CA PRO A 188 -3.33 -11.07 -22.31
C PRO A 188 -4.74 -10.50 -22.38
N ALA A 189 -5.11 -9.94 -23.53
CA ALA A 189 -6.44 -9.39 -23.75
C ALA A 189 -7.51 -10.50 -23.78
N GLY A 190 -8.67 -10.26 -23.15
CA GLY A 190 -9.82 -11.17 -23.14
C GLY A 190 -10.71 -11.03 -21.90
N PRO A 191 -11.69 -11.93 -21.71
CA PRO A 191 -12.65 -11.84 -20.61
C PRO A 191 -12.00 -11.99 -19.23
N ARG A 192 -12.42 -11.16 -18.26
CA ARG A 192 -11.97 -11.29 -16.86
C ARG A 192 -12.25 -12.65 -16.25
N SER A 193 -13.33 -13.32 -16.65
CA SER A 193 -13.67 -14.68 -16.20
C SER A 193 -12.61 -15.72 -16.59
N GLU A 194 -11.74 -15.42 -17.55
CA GLU A 194 -10.62 -16.27 -17.96
C GLU A 194 -9.28 -15.81 -17.36
N GLY A 195 -9.29 -14.88 -16.40
CA GLY A 195 -8.06 -14.28 -15.85
C GLY A 195 -7.34 -13.36 -16.85
N LYS A 196 -8.06 -12.84 -17.85
CA LYS A 196 -7.53 -11.95 -18.89
C LYS A 196 -7.96 -10.50 -18.64
N TRP A 197 -7.29 -9.56 -19.31
CA TRP A 197 -7.63 -8.15 -19.23
C TRP A 197 -8.62 -7.74 -20.33
N PRO A 198 -9.74 -7.07 -20.02
CA PRO A 198 -10.74 -6.70 -21.04
C PRO A 198 -10.11 -5.89 -22.18
N GLU A 199 -10.32 -6.38 -23.41
CA GLU A 199 -9.73 -5.76 -24.60
C GLU A 199 -10.21 -4.32 -24.78
N GLU A 200 -11.48 -4.07 -24.46
CA GLU A 200 -12.13 -2.77 -24.53
C GLU A 200 -11.55 -1.72 -23.57
N TRP A 201 -10.81 -2.13 -22.53
CA TRP A 201 -10.14 -1.21 -21.62
C TRP A 201 -8.75 -0.81 -22.12
N GLY A 202 -8.15 -1.62 -22.98
CA GLY A 202 -6.80 -1.41 -23.50
C GLY A 202 -5.70 -1.79 -22.50
N ASN A 203 -4.48 -2.00 -23.01
CA ASN A 203 -3.30 -2.30 -22.21
C ASN A 203 -2.52 -1.01 -21.97
N PHE A 204 -2.71 -0.41 -20.79
CA PHE A 204 -2.11 0.88 -20.47
C PHE A 204 -0.58 0.78 -20.35
N ALA A 205 -0.07 -0.36 -19.84
CA ALA A 205 1.35 -0.63 -19.68
C ALA A 205 2.14 -0.55 -20.98
N LYS A 206 1.54 -1.00 -22.09
CA LYS A 206 2.16 -0.95 -23.42
C LYS A 206 2.43 0.46 -23.92
N ASN A 207 1.85 1.50 -23.31
CA ASN A 207 2.14 2.89 -23.66
C ASN A 207 3.51 3.35 -23.10
N ASN A 208 4.12 2.60 -22.18
CA ASN A 208 5.48 2.88 -21.74
C ASN A 208 6.47 2.50 -22.86
N PRO A 209 7.35 3.41 -23.31
CA PRO A 209 8.34 3.11 -24.35
C PRO A 209 9.30 1.97 -23.98
N ASN A 210 9.48 1.68 -22.69
CA ASN A 210 10.32 0.61 -22.18
C ASN A 210 9.55 -0.69 -21.87
N TYR A 211 8.26 -0.80 -22.20
CA TYR A 211 7.41 -1.93 -21.83
C TYR A 211 8.05 -3.30 -22.14
N GLU A 212 8.52 -3.52 -23.37
CA GLU A 212 9.11 -4.81 -23.78
C GLU A 212 10.46 -5.06 -23.07
N ALA A 213 11.27 -4.02 -22.88
CA ALA A 213 12.54 -4.13 -22.18
C ALA A 213 12.34 -4.48 -20.70
N LEU A 214 11.37 -3.85 -20.04
CA LEU A 214 11.03 -4.13 -18.64
C LEU A 214 10.51 -5.57 -18.48
N ARG A 215 9.69 -6.05 -19.42
CA ARG A 215 9.23 -7.45 -19.41
C ARG A 215 10.36 -8.44 -19.64
N ALA A 216 11.21 -8.21 -20.63
CA ALA A 216 12.34 -9.07 -20.93
C ALA A 216 13.34 -9.14 -19.75
N ALA A 217 13.49 -8.05 -19.01
CA ALA A 217 14.35 -7.96 -17.84
C ALA A 217 13.68 -8.42 -16.52
N ASN A 218 12.45 -8.97 -16.56
CA ASN A 218 11.66 -9.32 -15.37
C ASN A 218 11.52 -8.16 -14.36
N ARG A 219 11.37 -6.94 -14.86
CA ARG A 219 11.12 -5.72 -14.08
C ARG A 219 9.65 -5.27 -14.12
N LEU A 220 8.87 -5.72 -15.10
CA LEU A 220 7.42 -5.54 -15.15
C LEU A 220 6.73 -6.90 -15.09
N HIS A 221 5.96 -7.11 -14.02
CA HIS A 221 5.28 -8.37 -13.71
C HIS A 221 3.79 -8.26 -14.02
N CYS A 222 3.30 -9.09 -14.94
CA CYS A 222 1.91 -9.03 -15.40
C CYS A 222 1.01 -9.94 -14.59
N GLY A 223 0.12 -9.35 -13.79
CA GLY A 223 -0.81 -10.10 -12.96
C GLY A 223 -1.62 -9.22 -12.01
N ASP A 224 -2.53 -9.87 -11.30
CA ASP A 224 -3.40 -9.22 -10.33
C ASP A 224 -2.73 -9.22 -8.95
N ALA A 225 -2.26 -8.05 -8.52
CA ALA A 225 -1.61 -7.87 -7.21
C ALA A 225 -2.54 -8.07 -6.01
N SER A 226 -3.83 -8.36 -6.23
CA SER A 226 -4.73 -8.85 -5.17
C SER A 226 -4.67 -10.36 -4.94
N GLN A 227 -3.99 -11.11 -5.82
CA GLN A 227 -3.91 -12.56 -5.76
C GLN A 227 -2.62 -13.01 -5.07
N TYR A 228 -2.77 -13.68 -3.92
CA TYR A 228 -1.64 -14.21 -3.14
C TYR A 228 -0.66 -15.03 -3.99
N GLU A 229 -1.15 -15.92 -4.86
CA GLU A 229 -0.27 -16.78 -5.67
C GLU A 229 0.59 -15.98 -6.65
N PHE A 230 0.04 -14.91 -7.24
CA PHE A 230 0.80 -14.03 -8.13
C PHE A 230 1.87 -13.25 -7.37
N LEU A 231 1.52 -12.68 -6.21
CA LEU A 231 2.48 -11.97 -5.36
C LEU A 231 3.61 -12.90 -4.90
N LYS A 232 3.26 -14.12 -4.47
CA LYS A 232 4.20 -15.15 -4.02
C LYS A 232 5.11 -15.60 -5.15
N GLU A 233 4.57 -15.95 -6.32
CA GLU A 233 5.40 -16.35 -7.48
C GLU A 233 6.36 -15.23 -7.85
N THR A 234 5.88 -13.99 -7.93
CA THR A 234 6.71 -12.85 -8.31
C THR A 234 7.85 -12.63 -7.33
N TRP A 235 7.53 -12.68 -6.03
CA TRP A 235 8.50 -12.57 -4.95
C TRP A 235 9.55 -13.68 -5.02
N GLU A 236 9.14 -14.94 -5.01
CA GLU A 236 10.06 -16.09 -4.94
C GLU A 236 10.90 -16.27 -6.20
N LYS A 237 10.34 -15.97 -7.38
CA LYS A 237 11.00 -16.25 -8.65
C LYS A 237 11.91 -15.12 -9.12
N TYR A 238 11.54 -13.86 -8.86
CA TYR A 238 12.23 -12.73 -9.48
C TYR A 238 12.91 -11.80 -8.47
N MET A 239 12.33 -11.62 -7.28
CA MET A 239 12.80 -10.62 -6.31
C MET A 239 13.64 -11.21 -5.19
N LYS A 240 13.30 -12.41 -4.70
CA LYS A 240 14.00 -13.12 -3.62
C LYS A 240 15.05 -14.09 -4.16
N ARG A 241 16.07 -13.56 -4.81
CA ARG A 241 17.23 -14.32 -5.30
C ARG A 241 18.47 -13.98 -4.48
N GLU A 242 19.46 -14.87 -4.50
CA GLU A 242 20.67 -14.78 -3.65
C GLU A 242 21.48 -13.50 -3.89
N ASP A 243 21.50 -12.99 -5.13
CA ASP A 243 22.22 -11.77 -5.54
C ASP A 243 21.35 -10.50 -5.49
N ALA A 244 20.09 -10.63 -5.04
CA ALA A 244 19.20 -9.49 -4.99
C ALA A 244 19.58 -8.52 -3.86
N PRO A 245 19.49 -7.21 -4.09
CA PRO A 245 19.57 -6.26 -2.98
C PRO A 245 18.37 -6.41 -2.04
N PRO A 246 18.43 -5.91 -0.80
CA PRO A 246 17.33 -5.98 0.16
C PRO A 246 16.07 -5.25 -0.33
N LEU A 247 14.87 -5.83 -0.14
CA LEU A 247 13.60 -5.12 -0.37
C LEU A 247 13.39 -4.04 0.68
N LYS A 248 13.63 -2.78 0.29
CA LYS A 248 13.53 -1.63 1.20
C LYS A 248 12.25 -0.82 0.99
N VAL A 249 11.70 -0.81 -0.22
CA VAL A 249 10.57 0.06 -0.56
C VAL A 249 9.54 -0.70 -1.37
N VAL A 250 8.29 -0.65 -0.93
CA VAL A 250 7.12 -1.02 -1.73
C VAL A 250 6.19 0.19 -1.80
N VAL A 251 5.66 0.51 -2.96
CA VAL A 251 4.65 1.54 -3.18
C VAL A 251 3.42 0.87 -3.77
N ASP A 252 2.26 0.99 -3.12
CA ASP A 252 0.98 0.59 -3.68
C ASP A 252 0.25 1.81 -4.24
N ASP A 253 0.20 1.86 -5.56
CA ASP A 253 -0.49 2.82 -6.42
C ASP A 253 -1.38 2.05 -7.44
N GLY A 254 -1.97 0.94 -6.98
CA GLY A 254 -2.70 -0.02 -7.81
C GLY A 254 -4.12 0.44 -8.18
N ALA A 255 -5.11 -0.41 -7.95
CA ALA A 255 -6.50 -0.09 -8.32
C ALA A 255 -7.25 0.78 -7.28
N HIS A 256 -6.61 1.08 -6.14
CA HIS A 256 -7.17 1.81 -5.00
C HIS A 256 -8.45 1.18 -4.41
N LEU A 257 -8.63 -0.13 -4.63
CA LEU A 257 -9.67 -0.92 -3.97
C LEU A 257 -9.18 -1.28 -2.56
N ALA A 258 -10.00 -1.00 -1.55
CA ALA A 258 -9.60 -1.18 -0.16
C ALA A 258 -9.08 -2.60 0.16
N GLU A 259 -9.70 -3.64 -0.39
CA GLU A 259 -9.28 -5.03 -0.19
C GLU A 259 -7.90 -5.31 -0.79
N GLN A 260 -7.57 -4.68 -1.92
CA GLN A 260 -6.28 -4.84 -2.59
C GLN A 260 -5.18 -4.09 -1.84
N MET A 261 -5.46 -2.86 -1.39
CA MET A 261 -4.56 -2.09 -0.52
C MET A 261 -4.26 -2.85 0.78
N ALA A 262 -5.28 -3.47 1.39
CA ALA A 262 -5.07 -4.34 2.55
C ALA A 262 -4.20 -5.55 2.18
N MET A 263 -4.46 -6.21 1.05
CA MET A 263 -3.65 -7.35 0.61
C MET A 263 -2.16 -6.99 0.48
N SER A 264 -1.84 -5.82 -0.09
CA SER A 264 -0.47 -5.31 -0.15
C SER A 264 0.16 -5.13 1.23
N LEU A 265 -0.59 -4.57 2.19
CA LEU A 265 -0.13 -4.40 3.58
C LEU A 265 0.21 -5.74 4.23
N PHE A 266 -0.70 -6.72 4.15
CA PHE A 266 -0.52 -8.04 4.78
C PHE A 266 0.56 -8.89 4.11
N PHE A 267 0.72 -8.79 2.80
CA PHE A 267 1.71 -9.56 2.08
C PHE A 267 3.13 -8.97 2.19
N TRP A 268 3.29 -7.66 1.99
CA TRP A 268 4.61 -7.06 1.81
C TRP A 268 5.30 -6.66 3.12
N ILE A 269 4.57 -6.18 4.14
CA ILE A 269 5.21 -5.74 5.40
C ILE A 269 6.14 -6.80 6.01
N PRO A 270 5.75 -8.08 6.15
CA PRO A 270 6.64 -9.08 6.74
C PRO A 270 7.93 -9.34 5.93
N ARG A 271 7.91 -9.04 4.61
CA ARG A 271 8.97 -9.31 3.63
C ARG A 271 9.91 -8.13 3.40
N ILE A 272 9.46 -6.92 3.71
CA ILE A 272 10.30 -5.73 3.70
C ILE A 272 11.39 -5.88 4.78
N GLU A 273 12.62 -5.52 4.42
CA GLU A 273 13.78 -5.57 5.31
C GLU A 273 13.67 -4.57 6.47
N PRO A 274 14.39 -4.80 7.58
CA PRO A 274 14.42 -3.87 8.71
C PRO A 274 14.65 -2.41 8.27
N GLY A 275 13.81 -1.51 8.79
CA GLY A 275 13.83 -0.08 8.47
C GLY A 275 13.30 0.30 7.09
N GLY A 276 12.90 -0.67 6.26
CA GLY A 276 12.21 -0.41 4.99
C GLY A 276 10.79 0.11 5.20
N ILE A 277 10.10 0.41 4.10
CA ILE A 277 8.77 1.03 4.11
C ILE A 277 7.82 0.41 3.09
N LEU A 278 6.53 0.44 3.42
CA LEU A 278 5.43 0.34 2.47
C LEU A 278 4.74 1.70 2.37
N VAL A 279 4.68 2.27 1.18
CA VAL A 279 3.93 3.48 0.86
C VAL A 279 2.59 3.05 0.25
N MET A 280 1.52 3.68 0.69
CA MET A 280 0.17 3.44 0.20
C MET A 280 -0.38 4.75 -0.33
N GLU A 281 -0.51 4.87 -1.65
CA GLU A 281 -1.04 6.05 -2.33
C GLU A 281 -2.57 6.05 -2.36
N ASP A 282 -3.14 7.20 -2.72
CA ASP A 282 -4.56 7.39 -2.96
C ASP A 282 -5.53 6.88 -1.88
N ILE A 283 -5.17 7.12 -0.62
CA ILE A 283 -6.04 6.92 0.55
C ILE A 283 -7.04 8.09 0.65
N GLN A 284 -7.78 8.31 -0.43
CA GLN A 284 -8.77 9.37 -0.58
C GLN A 284 -10.14 8.94 -0.02
N PRO A 285 -11.03 9.89 0.33
CA PRO A 285 -12.41 9.57 0.74
C PRO A 285 -13.30 9.19 -0.46
N THR A 286 -12.85 8.29 -1.33
CA THR A 286 -13.62 7.75 -2.46
C THR A 286 -14.37 6.49 -2.04
N GLY A 287 -15.47 6.14 -2.73
CA GLY A 287 -16.27 4.96 -2.36
C GLY A 287 -15.46 3.65 -2.28
N VAL A 288 -14.41 3.50 -3.09
CA VAL A 288 -13.60 2.27 -3.19
C VAL A 288 -12.41 2.22 -2.23
N ALA A 289 -11.76 3.36 -1.95
CA ALA A 289 -10.60 3.43 -1.07
C ALA A 289 -10.98 3.76 0.39
N ASN A 290 -12.15 4.38 0.60
CA ASN A 290 -12.56 4.82 1.92
C ASN A 290 -12.64 3.70 2.97
N PRO A 291 -13.05 2.44 2.66
CA PRO A 291 -12.98 1.36 3.65
C PRO A 291 -11.55 1.11 4.17
N PHE A 292 -10.51 1.26 3.34
CA PHE A 292 -9.13 1.17 3.82
C PHE A 292 -8.82 2.32 4.79
N ARG A 293 -9.18 3.55 4.41
CA ARG A 293 -9.01 4.75 5.22
C ARG A 293 -9.74 4.69 6.57
N THR A 294 -10.96 4.16 6.60
CA THR A 294 -11.81 4.20 7.80
C THR A 294 -11.76 2.92 8.63
N HIS A 295 -11.35 1.78 8.06
CA HIS A 295 -11.31 0.50 8.77
C HIS A 295 -9.88 0.02 9.01
N ILE A 296 -9.08 -0.09 7.94
CA ILE A 296 -7.74 -0.70 8.02
C ILE A 296 -6.75 0.24 8.70
N LEU A 297 -6.60 1.46 8.19
CA LEU A 297 -5.59 2.40 8.68
C LEU A 297 -5.76 2.71 10.19
N PRO A 298 -6.96 3.03 10.71
CA PRO A 298 -7.13 3.30 12.13
C PRO A 298 -6.87 2.07 13.00
N GLN A 299 -7.17 0.86 12.49
CA GLN A 299 -6.89 -0.37 13.21
C GLN A 299 -5.39 -0.67 13.27
N VAL A 300 -4.65 -0.42 12.19
CA VAL A 300 -3.18 -0.55 12.21
C VAL A 300 -2.56 0.38 13.25
N VAL A 301 -3.04 1.63 13.32
CA VAL A 301 -2.57 2.60 14.32
C VAL A 301 -2.95 2.16 15.73
N LYS A 302 -4.17 1.63 15.93
CA LYS A 302 -4.58 1.06 17.22
C LYS A 302 -3.67 -0.10 17.64
N ASP A 303 -3.47 -1.08 16.77
CA ASP A 303 -2.64 -2.27 17.01
C ASP A 303 -1.16 -1.91 17.24
N LEU A 304 -0.64 -0.86 16.60
CA LEU A 304 0.72 -0.35 16.83
C LEU A 304 0.94 0.01 18.30
N HIS A 305 -0.08 0.52 18.99
CA HIS A 305 -0.03 0.92 20.39
C HIS A 305 -0.42 -0.20 21.37
N TRP A 306 -0.71 -1.40 20.87
CA TRP A 306 -1.05 -2.53 21.72
C TRP A 306 0.18 -3.14 22.41
N CYS A 307 0.22 -3.05 23.74
CA CYS A 307 1.32 -3.57 24.57
C CYS A 307 1.02 -4.91 25.28
N GLY A 308 -0.23 -5.40 25.23
CA GLY A 308 -0.58 -6.72 25.77
C GLY A 308 -0.60 -6.85 27.31
N SER A 309 -0.85 -5.76 28.05
CA SER A 309 -0.87 -5.80 29.52
C SER A 309 -2.10 -6.48 30.10
N GLU A 310 -1.92 -7.29 31.14
CA GLU A 310 -3.01 -7.84 31.95
C GLU A 310 -3.87 -6.69 32.52
N GLY A 311 -5.17 -6.68 32.21
CA GLY A 311 -6.13 -5.69 32.72
C GLY A 311 -6.63 -4.68 31.69
N VAL A 312 -6.02 -4.58 30.50
CA VAL A 312 -6.60 -3.81 29.39
C VAL A 312 -7.53 -4.70 28.58
N GLN A 313 -8.81 -4.33 28.53
CA GLN A 313 -9.81 -4.97 27.68
C GLN A 313 -9.69 -4.46 26.24
N ASP A 314 -8.58 -4.79 25.60
CA ASP A 314 -8.39 -4.54 24.18
C ASP A 314 -7.72 -5.77 23.54
N PHE A 315 -7.79 -5.89 22.23
CA PHE A 315 -7.30 -7.06 21.51
C PHE A 315 -6.73 -6.67 20.15
N LEU A 316 -5.73 -7.42 19.71
CA LEU A 316 -5.14 -7.26 18.38
C LEU A 316 -6.12 -7.70 17.30
N CYS A 317 -6.36 -6.82 16.33
CA CYS A 317 -7.15 -7.20 15.17
C CYS A 317 -6.31 -7.75 14.02
N PHE A 318 -5.09 -7.25 13.87
CA PHE A 318 -4.15 -7.63 12.83
C PHE A 318 -2.86 -8.20 13.43
N PRO A 319 -2.95 -9.33 14.18
CA PRO A 319 -1.80 -9.93 14.86
C PRO A 319 -0.70 -10.40 13.89
N SER A 320 -1.01 -10.60 12.61
CA SER A 320 -0.04 -11.02 11.59
C SER A 320 0.91 -9.90 11.14
N ILE A 321 0.51 -8.63 11.23
CA ILE A 321 1.34 -7.49 10.80
C ILE A 321 1.83 -6.62 11.97
N GLN A 322 1.09 -6.57 13.08
CA GLN A 322 1.46 -5.75 14.24
C GLN A 322 2.90 -5.97 14.70
N PRO A 323 3.44 -7.20 14.77
CA PRO A 323 4.81 -7.44 15.24
C PRO A 323 5.91 -6.90 14.33
N PHE A 324 5.56 -6.35 13.16
CA PHE A 324 6.47 -5.87 12.12
C PHE A 324 6.41 -4.36 11.90
N ILE A 325 5.36 -3.68 12.35
CA ILE A 325 5.16 -2.24 12.14
C ILE A 325 5.85 -1.46 13.27
N HIS A 326 6.60 -0.42 12.92
CA HIS A 326 7.28 0.48 13.84
C HIS A 326 6.58 1.83 13.95
N ALA A 327 6.12 2.36 12.83
CA ALA A 327 5.48 3.67 12.74
C ALA A 327 4.55 3.73 11.53
N VAL A 328 3.60 4.68 11.60
CA VAL A 328 2.76 5.07 10.47
C VAL A 328 2.86 6.58 10.31
N HIS A 329 3.15 7.06 9.11
CA HIS A 329 3.21 8.48 8.80
C HIS A 329 2.31 8.79 7.61
N CYS A 330 1.33 9.68 7.79
CA CYS A 330 0.38 10.03 6.75
C CYS A 330 0.48 11.52 6.40
N GLU A 331 0.37 11.80 5.10
CA GLU A 331 0.14 13.12 4.55
C GLU A 331 -1.17 13.11 3.73
N MET A 332 -1.46 14.16 2.97
CA MET A 332 -2.70 14.23 2.21
C MET A 332 -2.75 13.08 1.19
N HIS A 333 -3.69 12.14 1.39
CA HIS A 333 -3.97 11.01 0.50
C HIS A 333 -2.85 9.97 0.38
N ILE A 334 -1.88 9.94 1.29
CA ILE A 334 -0.76 9.00 1.24
C ILE A 334 -0.31 8.63 2.66
N CYS A 335 0.03 7.36 2.89
CA CYS A 335 0.60 6.92 4.16
C CYS A 335 1.82 6.02 3.94
N VAL A 336 2.73 6.05 4.89
CA VAL A 336 3.94 5.23 4.96
C VAL A 336 3.88 4.38 6.21
N PHE A 337 3.97 3.07 6.03
CA PHE A 337 4.09 2.07 7.08
C PHE A 337 5.57 1.68 7.20
N VAL A 338 6.17 1.95 8.35
CA VAL A 338 7.60 1.75 8.58
C VAL A 338 7.83 0.38 9.21
N ARG A 339 8.76 -0.38 8.63
CA ARG A 339 9.16 -1.70 9.11
C ARG A 339 10.06 -1.59 10.33
N ASN A 340 9.79 -2.37 11.37
CA ASN A 340 10.63 -2.43 12.57
C ASN A 340 11.98 -3.14 12.34
N SER A 341 12.79 -3.24 13.40
CA SER A 341 14.15 -3.78 13.35
C SER A 341 14.26 -5.31 13.28
N LYS A 342 13.15 -6.06 13.38
CA LYS A 342 13.18 -7.53 13.30
C LYS A 342 13.43 -7.99 11.87
N PRO A 343 14.22 -9.07 11.65
CA PRO A 343 14.47 -9.63 10.32
C PRO A 343 13.19 -9.86 9.50
N SER A 344 13.31 -9.77 8.18
CA SER A 344 12.26 -10.16 7.25
C SER A 344 11.89 -11.64 7.44
N THR A 345 10.64 -11.99 7.16
CA THR A 345 10.12 -13.36 7.32
C THR A 345 9.24 -13.75 6.15
N GLU A 346 8.99 -15.06 6.00
CA GLU A 346 8.01 -15.62 5.08
C GLU A 346 6.86 -16.23 5.86
N PRO A 347 5.83 -15.44 6.22
CA PRO A 347 4.66 -16.01 6.87
C PRO A 347 3.95 -17.01 5.96
N SER A 348 3.14 -17.88 6.57
CA SER A 348 2.23 -18.75 5.82
C SER A 348 1.23 -17.92 5.00
N ARG A 349 0.48 -18.59 4.12
CA ARG A 349 -0.57 -17.98 3.32
C ARG A 349 -1.60 -17.27 4.19
N GLU A 350 -2.05 -17.92 5.26
CA GLU A 350 -3.06 -17.42 6.19
C GLU A 350 -2.62 -16.11 6.87
N ASN A 351 -1.32 -15.98 7.16
CA ASN A 351 -0.74 -14.78 7.77
C ASN A 351 -0.29 -13.73 6.75
N SER A 352 -0.37 -14.03 5.46
CA SER A 352 0.02 -13.11 4.37
C SER A 352 -1.18 -12.59 3.58
N ILE A 353 -2.41 -13.00 3.91
CA ILE A 353 -3.64 -12.51 3.29
C ILE A 353 -4.40 -11.61 4.26
N THR A 354 -5.24 -10.73 3.71
CA THR A 354 -6.15 -9.90 4.51
C THR A 354 -7.09 -10.79 5.33
N PRO A 355 -7.16 -10.64 6.66
CA PRO A 355 -8.01 -11.48 7.50
C PRO A 355 -9.48 -11.11 7.29
N ALA A 356 -10.38 -12.09 7.39
CA ALA A 356 -11.80 -11.91 7.05
C ALA A 356 -12.52 -10.81 7.88
N ASN A 357 -12.04 -10.57 9.10
CA ASN A 357 -12.58 -9.54 10.00
C ASN A 357 -12.14 -8.11 9.64
N ALA A 358 -11.19 -7.92 8.72
CA ALA A 358 -10.62 -6.61 8.40
C ALA A 358 -11.65 -5.59 7.91
N PHE A 359 -12.72 -6.05 7.24
CA PHE A 359 -13.82 -5.20 6.78
C PHE A 359 -15.17 -5.54 7.39
N THR A 360 -15.45 -6.83 7.65
CA THR A 360 -16.77 -7.28 8.12
C THR A 360 -17.05 -6.91 9.58
N ASN A 361 -16.02 -6.90 10.42
CA ASN A 361 -16.12 -6.61 11.86
C ASN A 361 -15.25 -5.41 12.26
N ALA A 362 -15.01 -4.48 11.32
CA ALA A 362 -14.18 -3.31 11.56
C ALA A 362 -14.62 -2.51 12.80
N GLN A 363 -15.93 -2.39 13.03
CA GLN A 363 -16.48 -1.71 14.22
C GLN A 363 -16.10 -2.41 15.52
N THR A 364 -16.20 -3.74 15.59
CA THR A 364 -15.75 -4.51 16.75
C THR A 364 -14.24 -4.38 16.95
N CYS A 365 -13.49 -4.27 15.87
CA CYS A 365 -12.05 -4.09 15.94
C CYS A 365 -11.65 -2.71 16.46
N LEU A 366 -12.27 -1.66 15.92
CA LEU A 366 -11.97 -0.27 16.27
C LEU A 366 -12.56 0.14 17.63
N PHE A 367 -13.78 -0.29 17.91
CA PHE A 367 -14.62 0.17 19.03
C PHE A 367 -15.22 -0.99 19.83
N GLY A 368 -14.74 -2.21 19.65
CA GLY A 368 -15.12 -3.35 20.47
C GLY A 368 -14.96 -3.06 21.96
N PRO A 369 -15.65 -3.84 22.79
CA PRO A 369 -16.18 -3.35 24.06
C PRO A 369 -15.12 -2.72 24.97
N HIS A 370 -15.37 -1.45 25.31
CA HIS A 370 -15.16 -0.92 26.65
C HIS A 370 -16.28 -1.36 27.62
N GLU A 371 -17.14 -2.30 27.23
CA GLU A 371 -18.24 -2.80 28.04
C GLU A 371 -17.76 -3.76 29.11
N GLN A 372 -17.33 -3.20 30.24
CA GLN A 372 -17.93 -3.71 31.46
C GLN A 372 -19.34 -3.14 31.50
N GLU A 373 -20.35 -3.97 31.25
CA GLU A 373 -21.67 -3.68 31.83
C GLU A 373 -21.44 -3.39 33.32
N PRO A 374 -21.86 -2.22 33.84
CA PRO A 374 -21.77 -1.98 35.27
C PRO A 374 -22.57 -3.09 35.98
N LYS A 375 -21.88 -3.85 36.83
CA LYS A 375 -22.48 -4.87 37.68
C LYS A 375 -23.44 -4.28 38.69
#